data_AF-A0A2G9XJC1-F1
#
_entry.id   AF-A0A2G9XJC1-F1
#
_cell.length_a   1.000
_cell.length_b   1.000
_cell.length_c   1.000
_cell.angle_alpha   90.00
_cell.angle_beta   90.00
_cell.angle_gamma   90.00
#
_symmetry.space_group_name_H-M   'P 1'
#
loop_
_entity.id
_entity.type
_entity.pdbx_description
1 polymer ?
#
loop_
_entity_poly.entity_id
_entity_poly.type
_entity_poly.pdbx_seq_one_letter_code
_entity_poly.pdbx_strand_id
1 'polypeptide(L)'
;MDRNETLTEAKMKTENPNGNVPILDIHLASYLSLNGIEPELTKQGTRVVFEFPQTTEVSNLTRAYNENPSIRILDFVHHLRKTRSMMLAAR
;
A
#
# COMPACT_ATOMS: atom_id res chain seq x y z
N MET A 1 0.49 -40.18 -0.87
CA MET A 1 -0.28 -38.95 -1.14
C MET A 1 -0.25 -38.13 0.13
N ASP A 2 0.81 -37.33 0.25
CA ASP A 2 1.16 -36.61 1.47
C ASP A 2 0.30 -35.38 1.66
N ARG A 3 -0.40 -35.30 2.80
CA ARG A 3 -1.19 -34.14 3.25
C ARG A 3 -0.36 -32.86 3.44
N ASN A 4 0.98 -32.94 3.34
CA ASN A 4 1.89 -31.82 3.48
C ASN A 4 2.14 -31.05 2.16
N GLU A 5 1.87 -31.63 0.99
CA GLU A 5 2.05 -30.92 -0.29
C GLU A 5 0.91 -29.92 -0.55
N THR A 6 -0.32 -30.25 -0.13
CA THR A 6 -1.50 -29.40 -0.32
C THR A 6 -1.52 -28.13 0.54
N LEU A 7 -0.79 -28.10 1.67
CA LEU A 7 -0.68 -26.92 2.54
C LEU A 7 0.29 -25.86 2.00
N THR A 8 1.28 -26.27 1.21
CA THR A 8 2.27 -25.37 0.60
C THR A 8 1.69 -24.64 -0.61
N GLU A 9 0.87 -25.32 -1.42
CA GLU A 9 0.18 -24.71 -2.57
C GLU A 9 -0.92 -23.71 -2.16
N ALA A 10 -1.57 -23.93 -1.02
CA ALA A 10 -2.61 -23.02 -0.51
C ALA A 10 -2.05 -21.67 -0.03
N LYS A 11 -0.79 -21.62 0.42
CA LYS A 11 -0.12 -20.37 0.80
C LYS A 11 0.40 -19.56 -0.40
N MET A 12 0.48 -20.17 -1.58
CA MET A 12 1.00 -19.52 -2.80
C MET A 12 -0.09 -18.90 -3.69
N LYS A 13 -1.37 -18.98 -3.30
CA LYS A 13 -2.53 -18.61 -4.14
C LYS A 13 -3.14 -17.22 -3.93
N THR A 14 -2.57 -16.36 -3.09
CA THR A 14 -3.17 -15.04 -2.80
C THR A 14 -2.54 -13.84 -3.49
N GLU A 15 -1.49 -14.03 -4.28
CA GLU A 15 -0.85 -12.92 -4.99
C GLU A 15 -1.25 -13.00 -6.46
N ASN A 16 -2.17 -12.13 -6.86
CA ASN A 16 -2.41 -11.85 -8.26
C ASN A 16 -1.36 -10.80 -8.66
N PRO A 17 -0.27 -11.15 -9.37
CA PRO A 17 0.84 -10.23 -9.63
C PRO A 17 0.45 -9.02 -10.51
N ASN A 18 -0.77 -9.02 -11.05
CA ASN A 18 -1.32 -7.96 -11.90
C ASN A 18 -2.42 -7.11 -11.21
N GLY A 19 -2.68 -7.33 -9.92
CA GLY A 19 -3.68 -6.56 -9.17
C GLY A 19 -3.05 -5.35 -8.48
N ASN A 20 -3.67 -4.18 -8.63
CA ASN A 20 -3.37 -3.02 -7.79
C ASN A 20 -4.47 -2.85 -6.73
N VAL A 21 -4.08 -2.38 -5.55
CA VAL A 21 -4.96 -1.95 -4.46
C VAL A 21 -5.11 -0.43 -4.57
N PRO A 22 -6.27 0.08 -5.01
CA PRO A 22 -6.49 1.51 -5.12
C PRO A 22 -6.73 2.10 -3.73
N ILE A 23 -5.90 3.05 -3.33
CA ILE A 23 -6.02 3.80 -2.08
C ILE A 23 -6.32 5.27 -2.40
N LEU A 24 -7.34 5.83 -1.75
CA LEU A 24 -7.72 7.24 -1.86
C LEU A 24 -7.28 8.09 -0.66
N ASP A 25 -6.96 7.44 0.47
CA ASP A 25 -6.49 8.11 1.67
C ASP A 25 -4.99 8.40 1.58
N ILE A 26 -4.65 9.69 1.53
CA ILE A 26 -3.28 10.16 1.46
C ILE A 26 -2.46 9.81 2.70
N HIS A 27 -3.07 9.67 3.89
CA HIS A 27 -2.35 9.34 5.12
C HIS A 27 -1.92 7.88 5.11
N LEU A 28 -2.83 6.97 4.74
CA LEU A 28 -2.50 5.57 4.52
C LEU A 28 -1.46 5.40 3.41
N ALA A 29 -1.63 6.10 2.28
CA ALA A 29 -0.64 6.07 1.19
C ALA A 29 0.75 6.55 1.66
N SER A 30 0.80 7.59 2.50
CA SER A 30 2.05 8.10 3.06
C SER A 30 2.66 7.18 4.11
N TYR A 31 1.83 6.44 4.85
CA TYR A 31 2.28 5.39 5.77
C TYR A 31 2.91 4.21 5.02
N LEU A 32 2.32 3.80 3.90
CA LEU A 32 2.91 2.77 3.03
C LEU A 32 4.23 3.24 2.42
N SER A 33 4.30 4.49 1.95
CA SER A 33 5.53 5.14 1.47
C SER A 33 6.62 5.18 2.55
N LEU A 34 6.25 5.52 3.80
CA LEU A 34 7.17 5.49 4.96
C LEU A 34 7.76 4.09 5.18
N ASN A 35 7.00 3.04 4.88
CA ASN A 35 7.44 1.65 4.97
C ASN A 35 8.09 1.13 3.67
N GLY A 36 8.44 2.02 2.74
CA GLY A 36 9.22 1.68 1.54
C GLY A 36 8.41 1.21 0.34
N ILE A 37 7.07 1.24 0.41
CA ILE A 37 6.20 0.89 -0.70
C ILE A 37 5.66 2.18 -1.30
N GLU A 38 6.09 2.52 -2.51
CA GLU A 38 5.63 3.73 -3.19
C GLU A 38 4.43 3.43 -4.10
N PRO A 39 3.43 4.32 -4.18
CA PRO A 39 2.32 4.16 -5.10
C PRO A 39 2.66 4.58 -6.52
N GLU A 40 2.03 3.93 -7.49
CA GLU A 40 1.78 4.54 -8.80
C GLU A 40 0.57 5.47 -8.71
N LEU A 41 0.55 6.54 -9.50
CA LEU A 41 -0.56 7.50 -9.50
C LEU A 41 -1.38 7.34 -10.77
N THR A 42 -2.68 7.06 -10.60
CA THR A 42 -3.64 7.06 -11.70
C THR A 42 -4.66 8.17 -11.52
N LYS A 43 -5.03 8.83 -12.63
CA LYS A 43 -6.08 9.85 -12.62
C LYS A 43 -7.41 9.18 -12.99
N GLN A 44 -8.35 9.23 -12.07
CA GLN A 44 -9.72 8.74 -12.26
C GLN A 44 -10.68 9.93 -12.19
N GLY A 45 -10.98 10.52 -13.35
CA GLY A 45 -11.76 11.75 -13.45
C GLY A 45 -11.05 12.95 -12.81
N THR A 46 -11.62 13.50 -11.74
CA THR A 46 -11.06 14.62 -10.97
C THR A 46 -10.23 14.17 -9.77
N ARG A 47 -10.08 12.87 -9.55
CA ARG A 47 -9.36 12.27 -8.43
C ARG A 47 -8.05 11.66 -8.89
N VAL A 48 -7.06 11.71 -8.00
CA VAL A 48 -5.82 10.94 -8.11
C VAL A 48 -5.95 9.74 -7.17
N VAL A 49 -5.63 8.56 -7.66
CA VAL A 49 -5.64 7.30 -6.92
C VAL A 49 -4.21 6.84 -6.71
N PHE A 50 -3.90 6.42 -5.48
CA PHE A 50 -2.63 5.82 -5.12
C PHE A 50 -2.75 4.31 -5.32
N GLU A 51 -2.19 3.80 -6.42
CA GLU A 51 -2.21 2.38 -6.76
C GLU A 51 -1.01 1.69 -6.10
N PHE A 52 -1.28 0.77 -5.18
CA PHE A 52 -0.26 -0.05 -4.53
C PHE A 52 -0.30 -1.48 -5.08
N PRO A 53 0.81 -2.21 -5.10
CA PRO A 53 0.79 -3.61 -5.55
C PRO A 53 -0.06 -4.45 -4.58
N GLN A 54 -0.85 -5.39 -5.11
CA GLN A 54 -1.66 -6.31 -4.29
C GLN A 54 -0.78 -7.39 -3.63
N THR A 55 -0.04 -7.00 -2.60
CA THR A 55 0.83 -7.89 -1.83
C THR A 55 0.31 -8.14 -0.43
N THR A 56 0.75 -9.25 0.17
CA THR A 56 0.51 -9.55 1.58
C THR A 56 1.07 -8.44 2.49
N GLU A 57 2.17 -7.82 2.10
CA GLU A 57 2.82 -6.74 2.84
C GLU A 57 1.96 -5.47 2.90
N VAL A 58 1.40 -5.02 1.76
CA VAL A 58 0.47 -3.86 1.72
C VAL A 58 -0.75 -4.12 2.59
N SER A 59 -1.29 -5.34 2.55
CA SER A 59 -2.42 -5.75 3.41
C SER A 59 -2.06 -5.69 4.90
N ASN A 60 -0.88 -6.23 5.27
CA ASN A 60 -0.40 -6.21 6.64
C ASN A 60 -0.14 -4.79 7.16
N LEU A 61 0.48 -3.93 6.36
CA LEU A 61 0.74 -2.54 6.73
C LEU A 61 -0.55 -1.72 6.82
N THR A 62 -1.53 -1.99 5.94
CA THR A 62 -2.85 -1.35 6.01
C THR A 62 -3.56 -1.72 7.32
N ARG A 63 -3.49 -2.98 7.74
CA ARG A 63 -3.99 -3.39 9.06
C ARG A 63 -3.22 -2.69 10.19
N ALA A 64 -1.89 -2.72 10.14
CA ALA A 64 -1.04 -2.11 11.15
C ALA A 64 -1.30 -0.61 11.32
N TYR A 65 -1.54 0.13 10.23
CA TYR A 65 -1.92 1.55 10.30
C TYR A 65 -3.17 1.78 11.18
N ASN A 66 -4.17 0.90 11.07
CA ASN A 66 -5.40 0.98 11.87
C ASN A 66 -5.20 0.60 13.34
N GLU A 67 -4.08 -0.04 13.69
CA GLU A 67 -3.70 -0.33 15.08
C GLU A 67 -3.03 0.88 15.78
N ASN A 68 -2.94 2.02 15.08
CA ASN A 68 -2.36 3.27 15.58
C ASN A 68 -0.92 3.10 16.10
N PRO A 69 0.03 2.66 15.25
CA PRO A 69 1.38 2.37 15.67
C PRO A 69 2.13 3.65 16.02
N SER A 70 3.04 3.57 16.99
CA SER A 70 3.94 4.67 17.29
C SER A 70 4.97 4.84 16.17
N ILE A 71 5.01 6.03 15.57
CA ILE A 71 5.93 6.36 14.47
C ILE A 71 6.64 7.69 14.74
N ARG A 72 7.83 7.86 14.16
CA ARG A 72 8.55 9.13 14.21
C ARG A 72 7.81 10.16 13.35
N ILE A 73 7.21 11.15 14.00
CA ILE A 73 6.30 12.11 13.33
C ILE A 73 6.97 12.87 12.18
N LEU A 74 8.25 13.22 12.30
CA LEU A 74 8.96 13.97 11.26
C LEU A 74 9.17 13.13 9.99
N ASP A 75 9.41 11.83 10.13
CA ASP A 75 9.53 10.94 8.97
C ASP A 75 8.17 10.81 8.28
N PHE A 76 7.11 10.60 9.06
CA PHE A 76 5.76 10.52 8.50
C PHE A 76 5.38 11.81 7.76
N VAL A 77 5.64 12.97 8.35
CA VAL A 77 5.39 14.27 7.70
C VAL A 77 6.23 14.46 6.44
N HIS A 78 7.48 13.97 6.42
CA HIS A 78 8.30 13.98 5.20
C HIS A 78 7.62 13.19 4.07
N HIS A 79 7.21 11.96 4.33
CA HIS A 79 6.50 11.14 3.35
C HIS A 79 5.15 11.74 2.95
N LEU A 80 4.38 12.30 3.90
CA LEU A 80 3.12 12.99 3.61
C LEU A 80 3.31 14.17 2.65
N ARG A 81 4.35 14.99 2.87
CA ARG A 81 4.68 16.10 1.98
C ARG A 81 5.07 15.60 0.59
N LYS A 82 5.88 14.54 0.51
CA LYS A 82 6.26 13.91 -0.75
C LYS A 82 5.02 13.39 -1.51
N THR A 83 4.20 12.57 -0.87
CA THR A 83 2.97 12.00 -1.44
C THR A 83 2.01 13.09 -1.93
N ARG A 84 1.83 14.15 -1.14
CA ARG A 84 0.98 15.30 -1.52
C ARG A 84 1.53 16.04 -2.74
N SER A 85 2.84 16.25 -2.81
CA SER A 85 3.47 16.88 -3.97
C SER A 85 3.28 16.06 -5.23
N MET A 86 3.43 14.72 -5.16
CA MET A 86 3.18 13.83 -6.29
C MET A 86 1.71 13.89 -6.74
N MET A 87 0.77 13.85 -5.79
CA MET A 87 -0.67 13.96 -6.07
C MET A 87 -1.03 15.29 -6.76
N LEU A 88 -0.50 16.41 -6.29
CA LEU A 88 -0.77 17.72 -6.88
C LEU A 88 -0.19 17.85 -8.29
N ALA A 89 0.96 17.24 -8.56
CA ALA A 89 1.56 17.21 -9.90
C ALA A 89 0.75 16.35 -10.88
N ALA A 90 0.06 15.31 -10.40
CA ALA A 90 -0.76 14.42 -11.21
C ALA A 90 -2.22 14.90 -11.41
N ARG A 91 -2.65 15.95 -10.70
CA ARG A 91 -4.03 16.45 -10.70
C ARG A 91 -4.32 17.36 -11.89
#